data_AF-A0A7S0QDM9-F1
#
_entry.id   AF-A0A7S0QDM9-F1
#
_cell.length_a   1.000
_cell.length_b   1.000
_cell.length_c   1.000
_cell.angle_alpha   90.00
_cell.angle_beta   90.00
_cell.angle_gamma   90.00
#
_symmetry.space_group_name_H-M   'P 1'
#
loop_
_entity.id
_entity.type
_entity.pdbx_description
1 polymer ?
#
loop_
_entity_poly.entity_id
_entity_poly.type
_entity_poly.pdbx_seq_one_letter_code
_entity_poly.pdbx_strand_id
1 'polypeptide(L)'
;GGAFALHRTRRAPLGPGAIMRHHPGHIRFAGRAVVFTGTNQIGLVQAAKPLTRENPYFEVLVLDKGRDCAIAVGVAHGDYPLDQMPGWRTGSIAFHCDDGKLFFQRGQGTRLGDRCTQGDCIGCGLEFADPGG
;
A
#
# COMPACT_ATOMS: atom_id res chain seq x y z
N GLY A 1 14.96 -6.59 5.00
CA GLY A 1 13.55 -6.96 4.78
C GLY A 1 12.66 -6.11 5.66
N GLY A 2 11.41 -5.94 5.27
CA GLY A 2 10.37 -5.27 6.06
C GLY A 2 9.08 -6.09 5.97
N ALA A 3 8.18 -5.97 6.95
CA ALA A 3 6.91 -6.67 6.98
C ALA A 3 5.77 -5.72 7.37
N PHE A 4 4.63 -5.87 6.71
CA PHE A 4 3.40 -5.16 7.04
C PHE A 4 2.21 -6.10 6.91
N ALA A 5 1.14 -5.82 7.65
CA ALA A 5 -0.11 -6.56 7.53
C ALA A 5 -1.20 -5.66 6.96
N LEU A 6 -1.94 -6.20 5.99
CA LEU A 6 -3.11 -5.53 5.45
C LEU A 6 -4.33 -5.85 6.35
N HIS A 7 -4.94 -4.80 6.90
CA HIS A 7 -6.09 -4.88 7.79
C HIS A 7 -7.29 -4.12 7.19
N ARG A 8 -8.42 -4.80 6.96
CA ARG A 8 -9.68 -4.10 6.70
C ARG A 8 -10.39 -3.92 8.03
N THR A 9 -10.77 -2.68 8.35
CA THR A 9 -11.74 -2.44 9.42
C THR A 9 -13.14 -2.81 8.94
N ARG A 10 -13.86 -3.58 9.76
CA ARG A 10 -15.24 -4.10 9.62
C ARG A 10 -15.50 -5.40 8.84
N ARG A 11 -14.55 -5.98 8.09
CA ARG A 11 -14.70 -7.34 7.51
C ARG A 11 -13.39 -8.11 7.54
N ALA A 12 -13.53 -9.44 7.49
CA ALA A 12 -12.46 -10.42 7.62
C ALA A 12 -11.18 -10.08 6.80
N PRO A 13 -10.00 -10.54 7.26
CA PRO A 13 -8.72 -10.39 6.57
C PRO A 13 -8.75 -10.60 5.07
N LEU A 14 -7.88 -9.89 4.35
CA LEU A 14 -7.55 -10.26 2.98
C LEU A 14 -6.68 -11.53 3.02
N GLY A 15 -7.24 -12.66 2.58
CA GLY A 15 -6.53 -13.93 2.40
C GLY A 15 -5.71 -13.95 1.10
N PRO A 16 -4.96 -15.03 0.80
CA PRO A 16 -4.11 -15.10 -0.40
C PRO A 16 -4.82 -14.81 -1.72
N GLY A 17 -6.10 -15.19 -1.86
CA GLY A 17 -6.92 -14.89 -3.04
C GLY A 17 -7.39 -13.43 -3.16
N ALA A 18 -7.03 -12.58 -2.20
CA ALA A 18 -7.35 -11.16 -2.21
C ALA A 18 -6.23 -10.28 -2.79
N ILE A 19 -5.13 -10.88 -3.26
CA ILE A 19 -4.03 -10.20 -3.97
C ILE A 19 -4.08 -10.56 -5.45
N MET A 20 -4.06 -9.56 -6.33
CA MET A 20 -4.09 -9.73 -7.78
C MET A 20 -2.71 -9.99 -8.34
N ARG A 21 -1.78 -9.13 -7.94
CA ARG A 21 -0.47 -8.97 -8.59
C ARG A 21 0.54 -8.61 -7.51
N HIS A 22 1.69 -9.25 -7.57
CA HIS A 22 2.83 -8.88 -6.75
C HIS A 22 4.13 -9.14 -7.49
N HIS A 23 5.19 -8.46 -7.09
CA HIS A 23 6.52 -8.78 -7.61
C HIS A 23 6.91 -10.20 -7.15
N PRO A 24 7.27 -11.14 -8.05
CA PRO A 24 7.43 -12.56 -7.71
C PRO A 24 8.69 -12.85 -6.88
N GLY A 25 9.74 -12.01 -6.97
CA GLY A 25 11.03 -12.29 -6.36
C GLY A 25 11.23 -11.83 -4.91
N HIS A 26 10.40 -10.89 -4.41
CA HIS A 26 10.71 -10.15 -3.19
C HIS A 26 9.55 -10.05 -2.19
N ILE A 27 8.43 -10.70 -2.50
CA ILE A 27 7.24 -10.70 -1.66
C ILE A 27 6.95 -12.12 -1.21
N ARG A 28 6.77 -12.30 0.10
CA ARG A 28 6.24 -13.52 0.69
C ARG A 28 5.00 -13.20 1.49
N PHE A 29 4.08 -14.15 1.57
CA PHE A 29 2.89 -14.05 2.40
C PHE A 29 3.01 -14.98 3.60
N ALA A 30 2.73 -14.45 4.79
CA ALA A 30 2.68 -15.19 6.05
C ALA A 30 1.34 -14.91 6.73
N GLY A 31 0.33 -15.72 6.40
CA GLY A 31 -1.05 -15.46 6.79
C GLY A 31 -1.54 -14.12 6.23
N ARG A 32 -1.69 -13.12 7.12
CA ARG A 32 -2.13 -11.75 6.80
C ARG A 32 -0.98 -10.78 6.51
N ALA A 33 0.26 -11.20 6.78
CA ALA A 33 1.42 -10.36 6.62
C ALA A 33 1.97 -10.49 5.19
N VAL A 34 2.30 -9.34 4.61
CA VAL A 34 3.13 -9.20 3.44
C VAL A 34 4.55 -8.94 3.94
N VAL A 35 5.47 -9.81 3.54
CA VAL A 35 6.88 -9.76 3.94
C VAL A 35 7.71 -9.45 2.72
N PHE A 36 8.39 -8.31 2.75
CA PHE A 36 9.38 -7.91 1.77
C PHE A 36 10.75 -8.50 2.12
N THR A 37 11.32 -9.27 1.19
CA THR A 37 12.59 -9.99 1.37
C THR A 37 13.73 -9.45 0.50
N GLY A 38 13.50 -8.38 -0.26
CA GLY A 38 14.54 -7.74 -1.06
C GLY A 38 15.50 -6.88 -0.24
N THR A 39 16.60 -6.47 -0.89
CA THR A 39 17.70 -5.72 -0.27
C THR A 39 18.15 -4.50 -1.06
N ASN A 40 17.48 -4.15 -2.17
CA ASN A 40 17.56 -2.86 -2.90
C ASN A 40 16.54 -2.85 -4.06
N GLN A 41 15.44 -3.57 -3.92
CA GLN A 41 14.42 -3.73 -4.95
C GLN A 41 13.09 -3.18 -4.45
N ILE A 42 12.15 -3.00 -5.38
CA ILE A 42 10.78 -2.65 -5.04
C ILE A 42 9.97 -3.93 -4.99
N GLY A 43 9.26 -4.13 -3.89
CA GLY A 43 8.23 -5.15 -3.76
C GLY A 43 6.87 -4.49 -3.76
N LEU A 44 6.09 -4.67 -4.83
CA LEU A 44 4.72 -4.19 -4.90
C LEU A 44 3.73 -5.34 -4.67
N VAL A 45 2.63 -5.03 -3.99
CA VAL A 45 1.46 -5.89 -3.84
C VAL A 45 0.21 -5.07 -4.16
N GLN A 46 -0.65 -5.60 -5.03
CA GLN A 46 -1.92 -4.98 -5.40
C GLN A 46 -3.09 -5.93 -5.09
N ALA A 47 -4.14 -5.41 -4.47
CA ALA A 47 -5.33 -6.19 -4.13
C ALA A 47 -6.07 -6.70 -5.39
N ALA A 48 -6.67 -7.89 -5.29
CA ALA A 48 -7.47 -8.56 -6.32
C ALA A 48 -8.75 -7.81 -6.69
N LYS A 49 -9.27 -7.02 -5.75
CA LYS A 49 -10.51 -6.25 -5.93
C LYS A 49 -10.22 -4.78 -5.70
N PRO A 50 -10.73 -3.90 -6.57
CA PRO A 50 -10.63 -2.46 -6.35
C PRO A 50 -11.44 -2.03 -5.13
N LEU A 51 -11.18 -0.83 -4.64
CA LEU A 51 -12.08 -0.15 -3.72
C LEU A 51 -13.38 0.19 -4.44
N THR A 52 -14.51 0.08 -3.74
CA THR A 52 -15.85 0.39 -4.26
C THR A 52 -16.60 1.26 -3.26
N ARG A 53 -17.77 1.79 -3.63
CA ARG A 53 -18.61 2.57 -2.70
C ARG A 53 -18.98 1.78 -1.43
N GLU A 54 -19.20 0.47 -1.56
CA GLU A 54 -19.53 -0.42 -0.45
C GLU A 54 -18.31 -0.79 0.40
N ASN A 55 -17.12 -0.63 -0.17
CA ASN A 55 -15.86 -1.08 0.40
C ASN A 55 -14.73 -0.06 0.13
N PRO A 56 -14.88 1.21 0.57
CA PRO A 56 -14.08 2.33 0.09
C PRO A 56 -12.75 2.49 0.83
N TYR A 57 -12.48 1.66 1.83
CA TYR A 57 -11.41 1.88 2.80
C TYR A 57 -10.65 0.60 3.14
N PHE A 58 -9.36 0.75 3.44
CA PHE A 58 -8.50 -0.28 4.02
C PHE A 58 -7.41 0.34 4.88
N GLU A 59 -6.79 -0.48 5.72
CA GLU A 59 -5.69 -0.07 6.59
C GLU A 59 -4.50 -1.02 6.45
N VAL A 60 -3.31 -0.53 6.77
CA VAL A 60 -2.08 -1.31 6.83
C VAL A 60 -1.40 -1.07 8.16
N LEU A 61 -1.20 -2.14 8.93
CA LEU A 61 -0.40 -2.12 10.15
C LEU A 61 1.07 -2.39 9.80
N VAL A 62 1.96 -1.49 10.21
CA VAL A 62 3.41 -1.68 10.08
C VAL A 62 3.89 -2.64 11.16
N LEU A 63 4.20 -3.88 10.77
CA LEU A 63 4.68 -4.90 11.71
C LEU A 63 6.18 -4.78 11.96
N ASP A 64 6.94 -4.44 10.92
CA ASP A 64 8.38 -4.19 10.97
C ASP A 64 8.77 -3.38 9.72
N LYS A 65 9.28 -2.17 9.89
CA LYS A 65 9.70 -1.35 8.75
C LYS A 65 11.07 -1.76 8.21
N GLY A 66 11.81 -2.63 8.90
CA GLY A 66 13.22 -2.88 8.64
C GLY A 66 14.10 -1.66 8.93
N ARG A 67 15.41 -1.79 8.68
CA ARG A 67 16.35 -0.69 8.95
C ARG A 67 16.17 0.48 7.97
N ASP A 68 16.08 0.17 6.67
CA ASP A 68 16.11 1.14 5.57
C ASP A 68 15.05 0.87 4.50
N CYS A 69 13.94 0.19 4.83
CA CYS A 69 12.87 -0.05 3.86
C CYS A 69 11.85 1.09 3.88
N ALA A 70 11.48 1.56 2.70
CA ALA A 70 10.32 2.42 2.52
C ALA A 70 9.06 1.55 2.40
N ILE A 71 8.00 1.92 3.13
CA ILE A 71 6.66 1.34 2.99
C ILE A 71 5.76 2.44 2.44
N ALA A 72 5.06 2.15 1.34
CA ALA A 72 4.06 3.06 0.78
C ALA A 72 2.70 2.38 0.70
N VAL A 73 1.65 3.12 1.07
CA VAL A 73 0.27 2.66 1.14
C VAL A 73 -0.61 3.62 0.33
N GLY A 74 -1.41 3.08 -0.58
CA GLY A 74 -2.20 3.93 -1.45
C GLY A 74 -3.06 3.18 -2.47
N VAL A 75 -3.51 3.92 -3.49
CA VAL A 75 -4.36 3.44 -4.57
C VAL A 75 -3.63 3.61 -5.90
N ALA A 76 -3.78 2.62 -6.77
CA ALA A 76 -3.22 2.64 -8.11
C ALA A 76 -4.14 1.94 -9.11
N HIS A 77 -4.01 2.28 -10.39
CA HIS A 77 -4.69 1.59 -11.50
C HIS A 77 -4.30 0.09 -11.56
N GLY A 78 -5.18 -0.75 -12.08
CA GLY A 78 -5.05 -2.23 -12.01
C GLY A 78 -3.81 -2.82 -12.70
N ASP A 79 -3.22 -2.08 -13.65
CA ASP A 79 -2.03 -2.48 -14.41
C ASP A 79 -0.73 -1.81 -13.91
N TYR A 80 -0.75 -1.13 -12.76
CA TYR A 80 0.39 -0.37 -12.23
C TYR A 80 1.69 -1.20 -12.24
N PRO A 81 2.84 -0.59 -12.62
CA PRO A 81 4.12 -1.28 -12.68
C PRO A 81 4.54 -1.87 -11.33
N LEU A 82 4.97 -3.14 -11.34
CA LEU A 82 5.30 -3.90 -10.12
C LEU A 82 6.69 -3.55 -9.55
N ASP A 83 7.48 -2.79 -10.28
CA ASP A 83 8.84 -2.34 -9.98
C ASP A 83 8.90 -0.85 -9.61
N GLN A 84 7.76 -0.22 -9.33
CA GLN A 84 7.65 1.19 -8.91
C GLN A 84 6.88 1.29 -7.61
N MET A 85 7.28 2.18 -6.70
CA MET A 85 6.46 2.46 -5.52
C MET A 85 5.17 3.17 -5.94
N PRO A 86 4.02 2.89 -5.28
CA PRO A 86 2.78 3.58 -5.58
C PRO A 86 2.94 5.09 -5.29
N GLY A 87 2.27 5.93 -6.08
CA GLY A 87 2.40 7.39 -6.04
C GLY A 87 3.46 7.96 -6.99
N TRP A 88 4.40 7.16 -7.49
CA TRP A 88 5.47 7.65 -8.37
C TRP A 88 5.09 7.75 -9.85
N ARG A 89 4.12 6.96 -10.31
CA ARG A 89 3.68 6.93 -11.72
C ARG A 89 2.21 7.30 -11.87
N THR A 90 1.85 7.74 -13.06
CA THR A 90 0.48 8.09 -13.45
C THR A 90 -0.52 7.02 -13.03
N GLY A 91 -1.71 7.46 -12.62
CA GLY A 91 -2.77 6.57 -12.14
C GLY A 91 -2.55 6.04 -10.73
N SER A 92 -1.68 6.67 -9.92
CA SER A 92 -1.49 6.28 -8.51
C SER A 92 -1.30 7.46 -7.54
N ILE A 93 -1.69 7.22 -6.30
CA ILE A 93 -1.49 8.10 -5.14
C ILE A 93 -1.11 7.24 -3.94
N ALA A 94 -0.10 7.65 -3.17
CA ALA A 94 0.27 6.92 -1.96
C ALA A 94 0.97 7.78 -0.92
N PHE A 95 0.77 7.41 0.34
CA PHE A 95 1.51 7.92 1.47
C PHE A 95 2.76 7.05 1.69
N HIS A 96 3.93 7.68 1.82
CA HIS A 96 5.22 7.04 2.03
C HIS A 96 5.64 7.22 3.50
N CYS A 97 5.75 6.09 4.19
CA CYS A 97 5.96 6.03 5.64
C CYS A 97 7.35 6.50 6.06
N ASP A 98 8.34 6.37 5.20
CA ASP A 98 9.74 6.69 5.47
C ASP A 98 10.01 8.20 5.52
N ASP A 99 9.21 9.01 4.82
CA ASP A 99 9.38 10.47 4.77
C ASP A 99 8.12 11.28 5.13
N GLY A 100 6.98 10.63 5.37
CA GLY A 100 5.73 11.28 5.78
C GLY A 100 5.06 12.08 4.65
N LYS A 101 5.37 11.75 3.39
CA LYS A 101 4.87 12.49 2.23
C LYS A 101 3.81 11.73 1.45
N LEU A 102 2.93 12.51 0.83
CA LEU A 102 1.99 12.06 -0.18
C LEU A 102 2.61 12.24 -1.57
N PHE A 103 2.68 11.14 -2.32
CA PHE A 103 3.13 11.13 -3.71
C PHE A 103 1.92 10.96 -4.62
N PHE A 104 1.78 11.87 -5.59
CA PHE A 104 0.69 11.85 -6.57
C PHE A 104 1.26 11.86 -7.97
N GLN A 105 1.25 10.69 -8.60
CA GLN A 105 1.61 10.50 -10.00
C GLN A 105 3.02 10.96 -10.43
N ARG A 106 3.94 11.16 -9.47
CA ARG A 106 5.33 11.61 -9.72
C ARG A 106 6.26 11.26 -8.57
N GLY A 107 7.56 11.17 -8.85
CA GLY A 107 8.61 10.86 -7.85
C GLY A 107 8.94 11.97 -6.84
N GLN A 108 8.08 12.99 -6.71
CA GLN A 108 8.25 14.08 -5.74
C GLN A 108 6.99 14.23 -4.90
N GLY A 109 7.11 13.91 -3.62
CA GLY A 109 6.03 13.98 -2.65
C GLY A 109 5.93 15.33 -1.94
N THR A 110 4.74 15.58 -1.38
CA THR A 110 4.43 16.74 -0.53
C THR A 110 4.26 16.25 0.91
N ARG A 111 4.81 16.97 1.90
CA ARG A 111 4.61 16.62 3.31
C ARG A 111 3.11 16.58 3.64
N LEU A 112 2.65 15.45 4.17
CA LEU A 112 1.27 15.26 4.62
C LEU A 112 1.21 15.01 6.12
N GLY A 113 2.17 14.25 6.66
CA GLY A 113 2.20 13.90 8.07
C GLY A 113 3.61 13.53 8.52
N ASP A 114 3.66 12.78 9.60
CA ASP A 114 4.90 12.26 10.17
C ASP A 114 5.31 10.94 9.54
N ARG A 115 6.55 10.53 9.79
CA ARG A 115 7.03 9.21 9.41
C ARG A 115 6.30 8.16 10.25
N CYS A 116 6.01 7.00 9.66
CA CYS A 116 5.46 5.87 10.41
C CYS A 116 6.58 4.93 10.88
N THR A 117 6.34 4.29 12.02
CA THR A 117 7.20 3.27 12.60
C THR A 117 6.42 1.99 12.88
N GLN A 118 7.12 0.98 13.41
CA GLN A 118 6.50 -0.26 13.86
C GLN A 118 5.37 0.02 14.86
N GLY A 119 4.20 -0.59 14.63
CA GLY A 119 2.99 -0.40 15.44
C GLY A 119 2.01 0.63 14.87
N ASP A 120 2.44 1.49 13.95
CA ASP A 120 1.55 2.47 13.33
C ASP A 120 0.61 1.83 12.29
N CYS A 121 -0.59 2.40 12.17
CA CYS A 121 -1.62 1.98 11.23
C CYS A 121 -1.88 3.08 10.20
N ILE A 122 -1.72 2.78 8.91
CA ILE A 122 -1.99 3.71 7.81
C ILE A 122 -3.34 3.37 7.19
N GLY A 123 -4.28 4.31 7.27
CA GLY A 123 -5.58 4.23 6.59
C GLY A 123 -5.54 4.82 5.19
N CYS A 124 -6.23 4.17 4.24
CA CYS A 124 -6.41 4.66 2.88
C CYS A 124 -7.87 4.47 2.45
N GLY A 125 -8.52 5.57 2.08
CA GLY A 125 -9.92 5.59 1.69
C GLY A 125 -10.17 6.42 0.43
N LEU A 126 -11.23 6.07 -0.29
CA LEU A 126 -11.76 6.85 -1.40
C LEU A 126 -13.14 7.37 -1.06
N GLU A 127 -13.35 8.66 -1.27
CA GLU A 127 -14.68 9.25 -1.32
C GLU A 127 -15.15 9.23 -2.78
N PHE A 128 -16.28 8.57 -3.02
CA PHE A 128 -16.85 8.48 -4.36
C PHE A 128 -17.88 9.59 -4.51
N ALA A 129 -17.61 10.57 -5.38
CA ALA A 129 -18.58 11.62 -5.70
C ALA A 129 -19.93 11.02 -6.08
N ASP A 130 -21.04 11.62 -5.65
CA ASP A 130 -22.36 11.11 -6.00
C ASP A 130 -22.57 11.16 -7.53
N PRO A 131 -23.32 10.21 -8.12
CA PRO A 131 -23.53 10.18 -9.57
C PRO A 131 -24.25 11.40 -10.17
N GLY A 132 -24.68 12.36 -9.36
CA GLY A 132 -25.46 13.53 -9.77
C GLY A 132 -24.76 14.88 -9.60
N GLY A 133 -23.44 14.89 -9.34
CA GLY A 133 -22.61 16.10 -9.28
C GLY A 133 -21.89 16.41 -10.58
#